data_AF-A0A7J6QIT5-F1
#
_entry.id   AF-A0A7J6QIT5-F1
#
_cell.length_a   1.000
_cell.length_b   1.000
_cell.length_c   1.000
_cell.angle_alpha   90.00
_cell.angle_beta   90.00
_cell.angle_gamma   90.00
#
_symmetry.space_group_name_H-M   'P 1'
#
loop_
_entity.id
_entity.type
_entity.pdbx_description
1 polymer ?
#
loop_
_entity_poly.entity_id
_entity_poly.type
_entity_poly.pdbx_seq_one_letter_code
_entity_poly.pdbx_strand_id
1 'polypeptide(L)'
;TEFPYVQMINRVLPEDIRILRISSVPNDDFDARFSCKSRTYKYFFPSEGLNLAVMSRAAQRLVGQHDYRNLCRMDVEQTVNFERTIHSFDFRDGGDISHAVITGSAFLWHQVRCMMEVLML
;
A
#
# COMPACT_ATOMS: atom_id res chain seq x y z
N THR A 1 4.16 34.26 -13.59
CA THR A 1 4.15 33.71 -12.22
C THR A 1 3.19 32.57 -12.19
N GLU A 2 3.59 31.41 -11.65
CA GLU A 2 2.71 30.25 -11.56
C GLU A 2 1.53 30.53 -10.62
N PHE A 3 0.34 30.03 -10.95
CA PHE A 3 -0.85 30.21 -10.10
C PHE A 3 -0.72 29.39 -8.81
N PRO A 4 -1.36 29.81 -7.71
CA PRO A 4 -1.38 29.04 -6.46
C PRO A 4 -2.34 27.84 -6.56
N TYR A 5 -2.03 26.88 -7.46
CA TYR A 5 -2.91 25.76 -7.82
C TYR A 5 -3.40 24.96 -6.62
N VAL A 6 -2.51 24.63 -5.68
CA VAL A 6 -2.87 23.87 -4.47
C VAL A 6 -4.00 24.55 -3.70
N GLN A 7 -3.89 25.88 -3.49
CA GLN A 7 -4.88 26.64 -2.74
C GLN A 7 -6.19 26.80 -3.54
N MET A 8 -6.09 27.06 -4.84
CA MET A 8 -7.26 27.25 -5.70
C MET A 8 -8.09 25.97 -5.82
N ILE A 9 -7.45 24.82 -6.03
CA ILE A 9 -8.13 23.53 -6.19
C ILE A 9 -8.73 23.07 -4.84
N ASN A 10 -7.98 23.21 -3.74
CA ASN A 10 -8.49 22.80 -2.42
C ASN A 10 -9.73 23.58 -1.96
N ARG A 11 -10.02 24.76 -2.52
CA ARG A 11 -11.24 25.53 -2.20
C ARG A 11 -12.52 24.91 -2.78
N VAL A 12 -12.41 24.08 -3.81
CA VAL A 12 -13.56 23.45 -4.48
C VAL A 12 -13.67 21.95 -4.21
N LEU A 13 -12.70 21.37 -3.49
CA LEU A 13 -12.71 19.96 -3.09
C LEU A 13 -13.47 19.77 -1.75
N PRO A 14 -14.16 18.62 -1.57
CA PRO A 14 -14.76 18.25 -0.29
C PRO A 14 -13.69 18.10 0.80
N GLU A 15 -14.07 18.16 2.07
CA GLU A 15 -13.13 18.25 3.20
C GLU A 15 -12.13 17.08 3.31
N ASP A 16 -12.53 15.91 2.85
CA ASP A 16 -11.79 14.65 2.89
C ASP A 16 -10.83 14.46 1.70
N ILE A 17 -10.83 15.35 0.71
CA ILE A 17 -9.91 15.32 -0.43
C ILE A 17 -9.08 16.60 -0.47
N ARG A 18 -7.75 16.43 -0.46
CA ARG A 18 -6.80 17.55 -0.48
C ARG A 18 -5.63 17.28 -1.43
N ILE A 19 -5.32 18.26 -2.27
CA ILE A 19 -4.05 18.35 -2.97
C ILE A 19 -3.00 18.84 -1.96
N LEU A 20 -1.95 18.04 -1.76
CA LEU A 20 -0.89 18.38 -0.82
C LEU A 20 0.27 19.13 -1.48
N ARG A 21 0.54 18.82 -2.75
CA ARG A 21 1.65 19.40 -3.51
C ARG A 21 1.37 19.31 -5.00
N ILE A 22 1.93 20.26 -5.74
CA ILE A 22 2.06 20.22 -7.19
C ILE A 22 3.54 20.27 -7.55
N SER A 23 3.92 19.60 -8.64
CA SER A 23 5.28 19.62 -9.17
C SER A 23 5.21 19.47 -10.68
N SER A 24 6.12 20.12 -11.40
CA SER A 24 6.37 19.83 -12.80
C SER A 24 6.85 18.40 -12.97
N VAL A 25 6.47 17.78 -14.09
CA VAL A 25 6.93 16.45 -14.49
C VAL A 25 8.30 16.56 -15.18
N PRO A 26 9.14 15.51 -15.12
CA PRO A 26 10.50 15.59 -15.67
C PRO A 26 10.55 15.67 -17.20
N ASN A 27 9.57 15.09 -17.89
CA ASN A 27 9.44 15.07 -19.35
C ASN A 27 8.00 14.69 -19.74
N ASP A 28 7.71 14.73 -21.05
CA ASP A 28 6.39 14.42 -21.61
C ASP A 28 6.03 12.92 -21.53
N ASP A 29 7.01 12.05 -21.29
CA ASP A 29 6.82 10.59 -21.17
C ASP A 29 6.48 10.15 -19.73
N PHE A 30 6.38 11.08 -18.78
CA PHE A 30 6.06 10.75 -17.40
C PHE A 30 4.62 10.23 -17.25
N ASP A 31 4.47 9.07 -16.61
CA ASP A 31 3.18 8.51 -16.25
C ASP A 31 3.14 8.15 -14.75
N ALA A 32 2.18 8.70 -14.02
CA ALA A 32 2.09 8.52 -12.56
C ALA A 32 1.96 7.04 -12.13
N ARG A 33 1.40 6.17 -12.98
CA ARG A 33 1.23 4.74 -12.72
C ARG A 33 2.48 3.97 -13.12
N PHE A 34 2.97 4.14 -14.35
CA PHE A 34 4.06 3.34 -14.92
C PHE A 34 5.45 3.82 -14.47
N SER A 35 5.63 5.11 -14.21
CA SER A 35 6.87 5.65 -13.63
C SER A 35 6.99 5.40 -12.12
N CYS A 36 5.92 4.96 -11.44
CA CYS A 36 5.94 4.66 -10.02
C CYS A 36 6.68 3.34 -9.72
N LYS A 37 7.73 3.43 -8.90
CA LYS A 37 8.63 2.32 -8.58
C LYS A 37 8.10 1.36 -7.50
N SER A 38 7.39 1.90 -6.51
CA SER A 38 6.83 1.13 -5.41
C SER A 38 5.71 1.90 -4.73
N ARG A 39 4.86 1.18 -3.99
CA ARG A 39 3.79 1.73 -3.16
C ARG A 39 3.98 1.22 -1.74
N THR A 40 3.69 2.08 -0.76
CA THR A 40 3.71 1.72 0.66
C THR A 40 2.32 1.91 1.26
N TYR A 41 1.78 0.86 1.84
CA TYR A 41 0.54 0.88 2.60
C TYR A 41 0.83 0.89 4.10
N LYS A 42 0.00 1.62 4.84
CA LYS A 42 -0.12 1.48 6.29
C LYS A 42 -1.46 0.84 6.61
N TYR A 43 -1.44 -0.26 7.34
CA TYR A 43 -2.64 -0.97 7.78
C TYR A 43 -2.78 -0.83 9.29
N PHE A 44 -3.74 -0.04 9.75
CA PHE A 44 -3.99 0.19 11.18
C PHE A 44 -5.00 -0.83 11.72
N PHE A 45 -4.72 -1.41 12.88
CA PHE A 45 -5.55 -2.45 13.50
C PHE A 45 -5.45 -2.44 15.03
N PRO A 46 -6.50 -2.87 15.76
CA PRO A 46 -6.42 -3.09 17.20
C PRO A 46 -5.41 -4.20 17.53
N SER A 47 -4.46 -3.94 18.41
CA SER A 47 -3.39 -4.90 18.76
C SER A 47 -3.73 -5.83 19.93
N GLU A 48 -4.86 -5.62 20.60
CA GLU A 48 -5.26 -6.42 21.76
C GLU A 48 -5.37 -7.91 21.39
N GLY A 49 -4.68 -8.76 22.15
CA GLY A 49 -4.66 -10.21 21.94
C GLY A 49 -3.75 -10.70 20.80
N LEU A 50 -3.08 -9.82 20.06
CA LEU A 50 -2.19 -10.19 18.96
C LEU A 50 -0.72 -10.24 19.40
N ASN A 51 0.02 -11.25 18.90
CA ASN A 51 1.46 -11.36 19.12
C ASN A 51 2.25 -10.77 17.94
N LEU A 52 2.57 -9.47 18.02
CA LEU A 52 3.29 -8.76 16.96
C LEU A 52 4.65 -9.38 16.60
N ALA A 53 5.34 -10.02 17.54
CA ALA A 53 6.62 -10.68 17.27
C ALA A 53 6.44 -11.91 16.36
N VAL A 54 5.40 -12.72 16.62
CA VAL A 54 5.05 -13.87 15.77
C VAL A 54 4.56 -13.41 14.41
N MET A 55 3.69 -12.40 14.37
CA MET A 55 3.19 -11.81 13.12
C MET A 55 4.34 -11.26 12.27
N SER A 56 5.27 -10.53 12.88
CA SER A 56 6.46 -10.00 12.21
C SER A 56 7.32 -11.10 11.61
N ARG A 57 7.58 -12.17 12.37
CA ARG A 57 8.34 -13.34 11.88
C ARG A 57 7.63 -14.04 10.73
N ALA A 58 6.30 -14.19 10.79
CA ALA A 58 5.51 -14.80 9.73
C ALA A 58 5.49 -13.92 8.47
N ALA A 59 5.34 -12.61 8.62
CA ALA A 59 5.33 -11.65 7.52
C ALA A 59 6.63 -11.66 6.70
N GLN A 60 7.78 -11.97 7.30
CA GLN A 60 9.04 -12.11 6.55
C GLN A 60 9.00 -13.21 5.49
N ARG A 61 8.11 -14.21 5.62
CA ARG A 61 7.91 -15.24 4.58
C ARG A 61 7.21 -14.71 3.33
N LEU A 62 6.55 -13.56 3.45
CA LEU A 62 5.91 -12.86 2.34
C LEU A 62 6.88 -11.86 1.69
N VAL A 63 8.02 -11.52 2.30
CA VAL A 63 9.00 -10.63 1.65
C VAL A 63 9.69 -11.37 0.50
N GLY A 64 9.91 -10.67 -0.61
CA GLY A 64 10.46 -11.23 -1.85
C GLY A 64 9.43 -11.32 -2.99
N GLN A 65 9.82 -12.03 -4.05
CA GLN A 65 8.98 -12.28 -5.23
C GLN A 65 8.25 -13.61 -5.07
N HIS A 66 6.93 -13.57 -5.09
CA HIS A 66 6.07 -14.75 -4.91
C HIS A 66 4.83 -14.67 -5.79
N ASP A 67 4.19 -15.82 -6.03
CA ASP A 67 2.83 -15.90 -6.57
C ASP A 67 1.81 -15.70 -5.45
N TYR A 68 1.01 -14.65 -5.56
CA TYR A 68 0.04 -14.23 -4.55
C TYR A 68 -1.41 -14.60 -4.87
N ARG A 69 -1.68 -15.55 -5.78
CA ARG A 69 -3.05 -15.92 -6.19
C ARG A 69 -3.98 -16.27 -5.01
N ASN A 70 -3.44 -16.93 -3.98
CA ASN A 70 -4.19 -17.35 -2.79
C ASN A 70 -4.31 -16.25 -1.72
N LEU A 71 -3.64 -15.13 -1.91
CA LEU A 71 -3.62 -13.98 -1.01
C LEU A 71 -4.13 -12.74 -1.75
N CYS A 72 -5.09 -12.90 -2.64
CA CYS A 72 -5.73 -11.81 -3.36
C CYS A 72 -7.17 -12.21 -3.73
N ARG A 73 -8.00 -11.25 -4.13
CA ARG A 73 -9.28 -11.57 -4.75
C ARG A 73 -9.02 -11.94 -6.21
N MET A 74 -9.33 -13.18 -6.60
CA MET A 74 -9.19 -13.61 -7.98
C MET A 74 -10.16 -12.84 -8.88
N ASP A 75 -9.59 -12.18 -9.88
CA ASP A 75 -10.29 -11.59 -11.02
C ASP A 75 -9.58 -12.07 -12.28
N VAL A 76 -10.03 -13.23 -12.77
CA VAL A 76 -9.42 -13.93 -13.91
C VAL A 76 -9.64 -13.21 -15.24
N GLU A 77 -10.58 -12.28 -15.32
CA GLU A 77 -10.80 -11.48 -16.53
C GLU A 77 -9.75 -10.37 -16.68
N GLN A 78 -9.26 -9.83 -15.56
CA GLN A 78 -8.35 -8.68 -15.54
C GLN A 78 -6.90 -9.04 -15.19
N THR A 79 -6.65 -10.21 -14.61
CA THR A 79 -5.33 -10.58 -14.09
C THR A 79 -4.89 -11.95 -14.57
N VAL A 80 -3.83 -11.97 -15.39
CA VAL A 80 -3.15 -13.20 -15.83
C VAL A 80 -1.85 -13.48 -15.06
N ASN A 81 -1.25 -12.46 -14.43
CA ASN A 81 0.00 -12.57 -13.68
C ASN A 81 -0.21 -12.20 -12.20
N PHE A 82 -0.01 -13.20 -11.33
CA PHE A 82 -0.16 -13.11 -9.87
C PHE A 82 1.17 -12.95 -9.13
N GLU A 83 2.29 -12.89 -9.83
CA GLU A 83 3.59 -12.65 -9.21
C GLU A 83 3.75 -11.19 -8.80
N ARG A 84 4.10 -10.94 -7.55
CA ARG A 84 4.40 -9.61 -7.03
C ARG A 84 5.65 -9.66 -6.15
N THR A 85 6.30 -8.50 -6.00
CA THR A 85 7.48 -8.36 -5.14
C THR A 85 7.12 -7.47 -3.95
N ILE A 86 7.21 -8.04 -2.75
CA ILE A 86 7.16 -7.30 -1.49
C ILE A 86 8.59 -6.97 -1.10
N HIS A 87 8.89 -5.68 -0.95
CA HIS A 87 10.20 -5.17 -0.57
C HIS A 87 10.38 -5.16 0.95
N SER A 88 9.34 -4.79 1.71
CA SER A 88 9.37 -4.81 3.17
C SER A 88 7.98 -5.02 3.76
N PHE A 89 7.94 -5.63 4.95
CA PHE A 89 6.73 -5.84 5.73
C PHE A 89 7.08 -5.75 7.21
N ASP A 90 6.77 -4.60 7.82
CA ASP A 90 7.16 -4.25 9.18
C ASP A 90 5.95 -3.95 10.04
N PHE A 91 6.02 -4.24 11.34
CA PHE A 91 4.99 -3.87 12.32
C PHE A 91 5.50 -2.74 13.23
N ARG A 92 4.59 -1.82 13.56
CA ARG A 92 4.81 -0.72 14.50
C ARG A 92 3.78 -0.84 15.62
N ASP A 93 4.28 -1.08 16.82
CA ASP A 93 3.46 -1.08 18.02
C ASP A 93 3.02 0.36 18.34
N GLY A 94 1.72 0.54 18.54
CA GLY A 94 1.10 1.81 18.93
C GLY A 94 0.23 1.69 20.18
N GLY A 95 0.39 0.63 20.98
CA GLY A 95 -0.46 0.35 22.14
C GLY A 95 -1.79 -0.25 21.69
N ASP A 96 -2.87 0.53 21.80
CA ASP A 96 -4.22 0.06 21.45
C ASP A 96 -4.37 -0.16 19.94
N ILE A 97 -3.76 0.71 19.13
CA ILE A 97 -3.79 0.65 17.68
C ILE A 97 -2.37 0.55 17.14
N SER A 98 -2.03 -0.64 16.66
CA SER A 98 -0.78 -0.89 15.93
C SER A 98 -0.98 -0.71 14.43
N HIS A 99 0.13 -0.67 13.69
CA HIS A 99 0.04 -0.71 12.23
C HIS A 99 1.15 -1.50 11.56
N ALA A 100 0.81 -2.13 10.44
CA ALA A 100 1.77 -2.69 9.51
C ALA A 100 2.18 -1.65 8.47
N VAL A 101 3.44 -1.68 8.03
CA VAL A 101 3.99 -0.91 6.93
C VAL A 101 4.46 -1.89 5.87
N ILE A 102 3.81 -1.88 4.72
CA ILE A 102 4.02 -2.87 3.65
C ILE A 102 4.42 -2.14 2.39
N THR A 103 5.61 -2.41 1.88
CA THR A 103 6.13 -1.79 0.65
C THR A 103 6.32 -2.85 -0.42
N GLY A 104 5.80 -2.61 -1.62
CA GLY A 104 5.93 -3.52 -2.76
C GLY A 104 5.96 -2.77 -4.08
N SER A 105 6.37 -3.45 -5.15
CA SER A 105 6.42 -2.87 -6.50
C SER A 105 5.02 -2.53 -7.02
N ALA A 106 4.10 -3.49 -6.86
CA ALA A 106 2.66 -3.38 -7.13
C ALA A 106 1.91 -4.39 -6.26
N PHE A 107 0.58 -4.21 -6.16
CA PHE A 107 -0.29 -5.11 -5.40
C PHE A 107 -1.44 -5.59 -6.28
N LEU A 108 -1.85 -6.85 -6.10
CA LEU A 108 -3.08 -7.40 -6.65
C LEU A 108 -4.29 -6.86 -5.90
N TRP A 109 -5.47 -7.04 -6.49
CA TRP A 109 -6.71 -6.67 -5.83
C TRP A 109 -6.87 -7.39 -4.49
N HIS A 110 -7.12 -6.62 -3.43
CA HIS A 110 -7.20 -7.06 -2.04
C HIS A 110 -5.93 -7.66 -1.42
N GLN A 111 -4.78 -7.68 -2.12
CA GLN A 111 -3.60 -8.42 -1.65
C GLN A 111 -3.15 -8.05 -0.24
N VAL A 112 -3.04 -6.75 0.05
CA VAL A 112 -2.64 -6.23 1.37
C VAL A 112 -3.59 -6.71 2.46
N ARG A 113 -4.89 -6.74 2.19
CA ARG A 113 -5.92 -7.17 3.16
C ARG A 113 -5.81 -8.66 3.44
N CYS A 114 -5.74 -9.49 2.40
CA CYS A 114 -5.62 -10.93 2.56
C CYS A 114 -4.31 -11.34 3.26
N MET A 115 -3.19 -10.67 2.96
CA MET A 115 -1.93 -10.89 3.69
C MET A 115 -2.08 -10.58 5.19
N MET A 116 -2.73 -9.47 5.54
CA MET A 116 -2.98 -9.12 6.94
C MET A 116 -3.94 -10.09 7.63
N GLU A 117 -5.00 -10.52 6.95
CA GLU A 117 -5.98 -11.47 7.48
C GLU A 117 -5.32 -12.78 7.92
N VAL A 118 -4.45 -13.37 7.09
CA VAL A 118 -3.73 -14.60 7.42
C VAL A 118 -2.77 -14.43 8.60
N LEU A 119 -2.21 -13.23 8.79
CA LEU A 119 -1.32 -12.95 9.92
C LEU A 119 -2.05 -12.70 11.24
N MET A 120 -3.35 -12.42 11.20
CA MET A 120 -4.18 -12.16 12.38
C MET A 120 -4.93 -13.40 12.90
N LEU A 121 -4.78 -14.56 12.25
CA LEU A 121 -5.32 -15.85 12.69
C LEU A 121 -4.54 -16.41 13.89
#